data_AF-W7TBP9-F1
#
_entry.id   AF-W7TBP9-F1
#
_cell.length_a   1.000
_cell.length_b   1.000
_cell.length_c   1.000
_cell.angle_alpha   90.00
_cell.angle_beta   90.00
_cell.angle_gamma   90.00
#
_symmetry.space_group_name_H-M   'P 1'
#
loop_
_entity.id
_entity.type
_entity.pdbx_description
1 polymer ?
#
loop_
_entity_poly.entity_id
_entity_poly.type
_entity_poly.pdbx_seq_one_letter_code
_entity_poly.pdbx_strand_id
1 'polypeptide(L)'
;MTGLMAKPRSLFIAALFWLSCMVASFLVLGLLLEPCSAFQLPLFSRSQCGRTCRHNSRRNSVSNYGYIDKDAFLSLQQDIYDLKRPPSLLITVGPQCAGKTTLLKHLNESRPSFAPPLVDVAIDDQAGLYVPLPMPLFLEGGREGGREGGRKGSLDKLIKGRTLSSRCDDSATVESRLVLGYLHGMWEIENVEQALRALTSSSSSSSSSSSSSSSSSSSCPSEEDEWITLLLHALAKARATIATTTKVDTVATWSPPAASHYQLFLPDLLPQAIRRSYQRLTRSLCGPGPVAWGNTNSKARDFKEAILLAGKAGRRVLFIRWGKELGKEVGKEELVLRNVWRAYREGKYVPVRTIFCGLGKDQGTSERAGGRAGG
;
A
#
# COMPACT_ATOMS: atom_id res chain seq x y z
N MET A 1 -7.81 10.37 -75.96
CA MET A 1 -8.98 9.47 -76.02
C MET A 1 -8.51 8.03 -75.85
N THR A 2 -8.67 7.46 -74.65
CA THR A 2 -8.80 6.02 -74.38
C THR A 2 -9.16 5.87 -72.90
N GLY A 3 -10.44 5.64 -72.62
CA GLY A 3 -10.97 5.43 -71.28
C GLY A 3 -10.75 3.98 -70.82
N LEU A 4 -10.29 3.82 -69.58
CA LEU A 4 -10.22 2.54 -68.88
C LEU A 4 -11.46 2.40 -68.00
N MET A 5 -12.43 1.60 -68.48
CA MET A 5 -13.57 1.12 -67.70
C MET A 5 -13.12 -0.02 -66.79
N ALA A 6 -12.99 0.25 -65.48
CA ALA A 6 -12.79 -0.78 -64.47
C ALA A 6 -14.09 -1.57 -64.26
N LYS A 7 -14.01 -2.89 -64.41
CA LYS A 7 -15.17 -3.80 -64.33
C LYS A 7 -15.73 -3.88 -62.90
N PRO A 8 -17.07 -3.80 -62.70
CA PRO A 8 -17.72 -3.76 -61.38
C PRO A 8 -17.67 -5.08 -60.59
N ARG A 9 -16.95 -6.11 -61.06
CA ARG A 9 -16.91 -7.43 -60.40
C ARG A 9 -15.91 -7.52 -59.24
N SER A 10 -14.89 -6.66 -59.18
CA SER A 10 -13.88 -6.70 -58.10
C SER A 10 -14.39 -6.13 -56.78
N LEU A 11 -15.26 -5.11 -56.83
CA LEU A 11 -15.85 -4.49 -55.64
C LEU A 11 -16.82 -5.43 -54.90
N PHE A 12 -17.54 -6.27 -55.64
CA PHE A 12 -18.50 -7.21 -55.04
C PHE A 12 -17.78 -8.35 -54.28
N ILE A 13 -16.66 -8.85 -54.81
CA ILE A 13 -15.86 -9.89 -54.15
C ILE A 13 -15.18 -9.33 -52.89
N ALA A 14 -14.68 -8.09 -52.94
CA ALA A 14 -14.10 -7.43 -51.77
C ALA A 14 -15.13 -7.21 -50.64
N ALA A 15 -16.38 -6.86 -50.99
CA ALA A 15 -17.47 -6.71 -50.03
C ALA A 15 -17.89 -8.03 -49.37
N LEU A 16 -17.96 -9.12 -50.14
CA LEU A 16 -18.27 -10.45 -49.60
C LEU A 16 -17.16 -10.99 -48.68
N PHE A 17 -15.90 -10.70 -49.00
CA PHE A 17 -14.76 -11.07 -48.15
C PHE A 17 -14.78 -10.31 -46.82
N TRP A 18 -15.09 -9.01 -46.84
CA TRP A 18 -15.25 -8.21 -45.62
C TRP A 18 -16.43 -8.67 -44.75
N LEU A 19 -17.56 -9.03 -45.37
CA LEU A 19 -18.73 -9.52 -44.66
C LEU A 19 -18.45 -10.90 -44.00
N SER A 20 -17.73 -11.78 -44.69
CA SER A 20 -17.25 -13.07 -44.16
C SER A 20 -16.34 -12.89 -42.93
N CYS A 21 -15.39 -11.96 -42.98
CA CYS A 21 -14.50 -11.68 -41.85
C CYS A 21 -15.24 -11.10 -40.63
N MET A 22 -16.26 -10.26 -40.85
CA MET A 22 -17.10 -9.74 -39.77
C MET A 22 -17.93 -10.84 -39.12
N VAL A 23 -18.59 -11.70 -39.90
CA VAL A 23 -19.41 -12.81 -39.37
C VAL A 23 -18.57 -13.82 -38.58
N ALA A 24 -17.36 -14.13 -39.05
CA ALA A 24 -16.43 -15.00 -38.32
C ALA A 24 -15.99 -14.39 -36.98
N SER A 25 -15.80 -13.07 -36.92
CA SER A 25 -15.41 -12.36 -35.69
C SER A 25 -16.55 -12.32 -34.65
N PHE A 26 -17.81 -12.24 -35.08
CA PHE A 26 -18.97 -12.32 -34.19
C PHE A 26 -19.25 -13.73 -33.68
N LEU A 27 -18.97 -14.78 -34.47
CA LEU A 27 -19.07 -16.18 -34.02
C LEU A 27 -18.01 -16.54 -32.97
N VAL A 28 -16.80 -16.00 -33.08
CA VAL A 28 -15.75 -16.21 -32.07
C VAL A 28 -16.03 -15.43 -30.77
N LEU A 29 -16.66 -14.26 -30.85
CA LEU A 29 -17.10 -13.52 -29.65
C LEU A 29 -18.34 -14.14 -28.98
N GLY A 30 -19.23 -14.78 -29.74
CA GLY A 30 -20.42 -15.46 -29.23
C GLY A 30 -20.11 -16.76 -28.48
N LEU A 31 -19.00 -17.44 -28.82
CA LEU A 31 -18.57 -18.68 -28.15
C LEU A 31 -17.75 -18.45 -26.86
N LEU A 32 -17.42 -17.20 -26.53
CA LEU A 32 -16.69 -16.85 -25.30
C LEU A 32 -17.57 -16.26 -24.19
N LEU A 33 -18.88 -16.19 -24.42
CA LEU A 33 -19.86 -15.69 -23.45
C LEU A 33 -21.04 -16.66 -23.34
N GLU A 34 -20.82 -17.78 -22.65
CA GLU A 34 -21.92 -18.50 -22.00
C GLU A 34 -21.84 -18.37 -20.46
N PRO A 35 -23.00 -18.24 -19.79
CA PRO A 35 -23.10 -18.03 -18.35
C PRO A 35 -23.00 -19.36 -17.59
N CYS A 36 -22.04 -19.47 -16.67
CA CYS A 36 -22.02 -20.54 -15.68
C CYS A 36 -23.18 -20.37 -14.68
N SER A 37 -24.31 -21.02 -14.96
CA SER A 37 -25.35 -21.30 -13.98
C SER A 37 -25.74 -22.78 -14.03
N ALA A 38 -25.90 -23.36 -12.84
CA ALA A 38 -26.49 -24.66 -12.52
C ALA A 38 -25.61 -25.92 -12.71
N PHE A 39 -24.94 -26.31 -11.63
CA PHE A 39 -24.59 -27.71 -11.37
C PHE A 39 -25.63 -28.26 -10.37
N GLN A 40 -26.60 -29.03 -10.88
CA GLN A 40 -27.51 -29.86 -10.09
C GLN A 40 -26.83 -31.21 -9.79
N LEU A 41 -26.90 -31.65 -8.54
CA LEU A 41 -26.65 -33.03 -8.11
C LEU A 41 -27.77 -33.49 -7.17
N PRO A 42 -27.96 -34.81 -6.99
CA PRO A 42 -29.27 -35.42 -7.02
C PRO A 42 -29.98 -35.52 -5.68
N LEU A 43 -31.30 -35.68 -5.80
CA LEU A 43 -32.27 -36.08 -4.79
C LEU A 43 -31.75 -37.23 -3.90
N PHE A 44 -31.64 -36.97 -2.60
CA PHE A 44 -31.73 -37.99 -1.57
C PHE A 44 -32.78 -37.60 -0.53
N SER A 45 -33.49 -38.63 -0.10
CA SER A 45 -34.76 -38.65 0.60
C SER A 45 -34.76 -37.93 1.97
N ARG A 46 -35.93 -37.35 2.28
CA ARG A 46 -36.34 -36.89 3.61
C ARG A 46 -36.17 -37.99 4.66
N SER A 47 -35.53 -37.67 5.78
CA SER A 47 -36.02 -38.08 7.10
C SER A 47 -35.89 -36.91 8.08
N GLN A 48 -36.93 -36.76 8.88
CA GLN A 48 -37.17 -35.66 9.79
C GLN A 48 -36.20 -35.70 10.98
N CYS A 49 -35.59 -34.57 11.32
CA CYS A 49 -35.29 -34.28 12.72
C CYS A 49 -35.25 -32.78 12.92
N GLY A 50 -36.29 -32.26 13.57
CA GLY A 50 -36.38 -30.85 13.94
C GLY A 50 -35.34 -30.50 14.99
N ARG A 51 -34.50 -29.51 14.70
CA ARG A 51 -33.79 -28.69 15.69
C ARG A 51 -33.64 -27.29 15.13
N THR A 52 -33.93 -26.33 15.99
CA THR A 52 -33.94 -24.89 15.79
C THR A 52 -32.62 -24.38 15.19
N CYS A 53 -32.64 -24.06 13.88
CA CYS A 53 -31.60 -23.26 13.26
C CYS A 53 -31.71 -21.81 13.75
N ARG A 54 -31.02 -21.49 14.85
CA ARG A 54 -30.62 -20.12 15.16
C ARG A 54 -29.77 -19.61 14.00
N HIS A 55 -30.29 -18.65 13.24
CA HIS A 55 -29.50 -17.83 12.34
C HIS A 55 -28.44 -17.07 13.15
N ASN A 56 -27.27 -17.68 13.32
CA ASN A 56 -26.05 -16.96 13.65
C ASN A 56 -25.60 -16.23 12.39
N SER A 57 -26.23 -15.08 12.15
CA SER A 57 -25.75 -14.10 11.19
C SER A 57 -24.34 -13.71 11.63
N ARG A 58 -23.34 -14.11 10.84
CA ARG A 58 -21.91 -13.84 11.03
C ARG A 58 -21.68 -12.33 11.17
N ARG A 59 -21.68 -11.83 12.41
CA ARG A 59 -21.28 -10.46 12.81
C ARG A 59 -19.78 -10.36 13.16
N ASN A 60 -18.94 -11.26 12.67
CA ASN A 60 -17.53 -11.37 13.10
C ASN A 60 -16.48 -10.77 12.14
N SER A 61 -16.84 -9.95 11.16
CA SER A 61 -15.83 -9.28 10.31
C SER A 61 -15.48 -7.85 10.77
N VAL A 62 -16.23 -7.26 11.71
CA VAL A 62 -16.01 -5.86 12.13
C VAL A 62 -15.21 -5.75 13.44
N SER A 63 -15.01 -6.84 14.19
CA SER A 63 -14.49 -6.78 15.56
C SER A 63 -12.97 -6.70 15.72
N ASN A 64 -12.16 -6.92 14.67
CA ASN A 64 -10.70 -6.91 14.82
C ASN A 64 -10.03 -5.55 14.55
N TYR A 65 -10.80 -4.52 14.20
CA TYR A 65 -10.30 -3.15 14.04
C TYR A 65 -11.01 -2.24 15.05
N GLY A 66 -10.76 -2.46 16.35
CA GLY A 66 -11.38 -1.73 17.47
C GLY A 66 -10.99 -0.25 17.60
N TYR A 67 -10.75 0.47 16.50
CA TYR A 67 -10.07 1.77 16.49
C TYR A 67 -10.82 2.90 15.78
N ILE A 68 -11.90 2.59 15.07
CA ILE A 68 -12.69 3.61 14.38
C ILE A 68 -13.93 3.89 15.23
N ASP A 69 -14.07 5.14 15.68
CA ASP A 69 -15.31 5.62 16.28
C ASP A 69 -16.44 5.44 15.25
N LYS A 70 -17.43 4.61 15.60
CA LYS A 70 -18.51 4.23 14.69
C LYS A 70 -19.34 5.44 14.28
N ASP A 71 -19.56 6.39 15.18
CA ASP A 71 -20.41 7.54 14.90
C ASP A 71 -19.66 8.54 14.00
N ALA A 72 -18.38 8.77 14.28
CA ALA A 72 -17.51 9.55 13.39
C ALA A 72 -17.41 8.93 11.99
N PHE A 73 -17.31 7.61 11.90
CA PHE A 73 -17.27 6.87 10.64
C PHE A 73 -18.58 6.98 9.85
N LEU A 74 -19.73 6.78 10.50
CA LEU A 74 -21.04 6.90 9.87
C LEU A 74 -21.30 8.33 9.39
N SER A 75 -20.90 9.33 10.19
CA SER A 75 -20.96 10.74 9.82
C SER A 75 -20.11 11.02 8.57
N LEU A 76 -18.85 10.57 8.56
CA LEU A 76 -17.96 10.70 7.41
C LEU A 76 -18.52 9.99 6.17
N GLN A 77 -19.07 8.79 6.33
CA GLN A 77 -19.67 8.03 5.24
C GLN A 77 -20.88 8.76 4.65
N GLN A 78 -21.75 9.31 5.51
CA GLN A 78 -22.89 10.12 5.09
C GLN A 78 -22.44 11.36 4.33
N ASP A 79 -21.40 12.03 4.82
CA ASP A 79 -20.83 13.18 4.14
C ASP A 79 -20.25 12.82 2.77
N ILE A 80 -19.47 11.73 2.65
CA ILE A 80 -18.83 11.30 1.40
C ILE A 80 -19.87 10.96 0.32
N TYR A 81 -20.96 10.30 0.71
CA TYR A 81 -21.98 9.77 -0.21
C TYR A 81 -23.27 10.59 -0.24
N ASP A 82 -23.24 11.83 0.24
CA ASP A 82 -24.38 12.75 0.12
C ASP A 82 -24.65 13.08 -1.35
N LEU A 83 -25.68 12.45 -1.92
CA LEU A 83 -26.10 12.60 -3.31
C LEU A 83 -26.56 14.03 -3.66
N LYS A 84 -26.85 14.87 -2.65
CA LYS A 84 -27.20 16.28 -2.88
C LYS A 84 -25.98 17.15 -3.18
N ARG A 85 -24.78 16.61 -3.01
CA ARG A 85 -23.51 17.33 -3.16
C ARG A 85 -22.67 16.73 -4.29
N PRO A 86 -21.78 17.52 -4.90
CA PRO A 86 -20.84 16.98 -5.87
C PRO A 86 -19.94 15.92 -5.22
N PRO A 87 -19.53 14.87 -5.97
CA PRO A 87 -18.61 13.86 -5.50
C PRO A 87 -17.33 14.46 -4.92
N SER A 88 -16.80 13.85 -3.86
CA SER A 88 -15.68 14.43 -3.11
C SER A 88 -14.32 13.84 -3.52
N LEU A 89 -13.29 14.68 -3.49
CA LEU A 89 -11.90 14.26 -3.38
C LEU A 89 -11.54 14.15 -1.90
N LEU A 90 -11.09 12.98 -1.47
CA LEU A 90 -10.63 12.71 -0.12
C LEU A 90 -9.10 12.78 -0.09
N ILE A 91 -8.53 13.64 0.73
CA ILE A 91 -7.08 13.74 0.92
C ILE A 91 -6.76 13.13 2.28
N THR A 92 -6.10 11.98 2.27
CA THR A 92 -5.68 11.33 3.52
C THR A 92 -4.40 11.97 4.05
N VAL A 93 -4.34 12.27 5.34
CA VAL A 93 -3.18 12.92 5.98
C VAL A 93 -2.76 12.11 7.18
N GLY A 94 -1.47 11.79 7.28
CA GLY A 94 -0.92 11.11 8.45
C GLY A 94 0.26 10.20 8.12
N PRO A 95 0.91 9.63 9.15
CA PRO A 95 2.15 8.88 8.99
C PRO A 95 1.99 7.63 8.12
N GLN A 96 3.10 7.13 7.61
CA GLN A 96 3.13 5.84 6.92
C GLN A 96 2.69 4.71 7.87
N CYS A 97 2.09 3.65 7.32
CA CYS A 97 1.58 2.50 8.09
C CYS A 97 0.43 2.81 9.09
N ALA A 98 -0.14 4.00 9.05
CA ALA A 98 -1.31 4.41 9.84
C ALA A 98 -2.62 3.66 9.54
N GLY A 99 -2.69 2.86 8.47
CA GLY A 99 -3.91 2.15 8.07
C GLY A 99 -4.87 2.98 7.20
N LYS A 100 -4.39 4.08 6.60
CA LYS A 100 -5.21 4.99 5.75
C LYS A 100 -5.91 4.24 4.60
N THR A 101 -5.16 3.47 3.82
CA THR A 101 -5.70 2.64 2.73
C THR A 101 -6.68 1.57 3.23
N THR A 102 -6.40 0.97 4.38
CA THR A 102 -7.32 0.00 5.01
C THR A 102 -8.66 0.66 5.33
N LEU A 103 -8.67 1.89 5.86
CA LEU A 103 -9.92 2.62 6.07
C LEU A 103 -10.64 2.90 4.75
N LEU A 104 -9.94 3.43 3.75
CA LEU A 104 -10.55 3.74 2.45
C LEU A 104 -11.20 2.51 1.83
N LYS A 105 -10.57 1.34 1.98
CA LYS A 105 -11.14 0.05 1.59
C LYS A 105 -12.42 -0.26 2.37
N HIS A 106 -12.42 -0.09 3.69
CA HIS A 106 -13.64 -0.30 4.50
C HIS A 106 -14.76 0.67 4.12
N LEU A 107 -14.48 1.95 3.90
CA LEU A 107 -15.45 2.93 3.40
C LEU A 107 -16.04 2.54 2.05
N ASN A 108 -15.27 1.85 1.21
CA ASN A 108 -15.72 1.34 -0.07
C ASN A 108 -16.54 0.04 0.05
N GLU A 109 -16.22 -0.80 1.03
CA GLU A 109 -16.94 -2.05 1.31
C GLU A 109 -18.25 -1.84 2.06
N SER A 110 -18.31 -0.84 2.96
CA SER A 110 -19.51 -0.50 3.73
C SER A 110 -20.45 0.47 3.00
N ARG A 111 -20.13 0.85 1.76
CA ARG A 111 -20.90 1.84 1.00
C ARG A 111 -22.34 1.37 0.75
N PRO A 112 -23.31 2.30 0.62
CA PRO A 112 -24.64 1.94 0.15
C PRO A 112 -24.56 1.27 -1.23
N SER A 113 -25.41 0.29 -1.50
CA SER A 113 -25.39 -0.48 -2.76
C SER A 113 -25.56 0.38 -4.02
N PHE A 114 -26.26 1.50 -3.90
CA PHE A 114 -26.47 2.46 -4.98
C PHE A 114 -25.29 3.42 -5.20
N ALA A 115 -24.39 3.55 -4.22
CA ALA A 115 -23.31 4.52 -4.29
C ALA A 115 -22.19 3.98 -5.20
N PRO A 116 -21.57 4.80 -6.05
CA PRO A 116 -20.41 4.40 -6.87
C PRO A 116 -19.20 4.03 -5.99
N PRO A 117 -18.28 3.18 -6.49
CA PRO A 117 -17.12 2.77 -5.71
C PRO A 117 -16.14 3.93 -5.54
N LEU A 118 -15.49 3.96 -4.36
CA LEU A 118 -14.38 4.86 -4.08
C LEU A 118 -13.15 4.43 -4.89
N VAL A 119 -12.57 5.38 -5.63
CA VAL A 119 -11.33 5.16 -6.37
C VAL A 119 -10.15 5.63 -5.53
N ASP A 120 -9.33 4.69 -5.06
CA ASP A 120 -8.08 5.03 -4.36
C ASP A 120 -6.94 5.30 -5.36
N VAL A 121 -6.35 6.49 -5.28
CA VAL A 121 -5.19 6.91 -6.06
C VAL A 121 -4.04 7.17 -5.09
N ALA A 122 -3.22 6.14 -4.88
CA ALA A 122 -1.98 6.25 -4.12
C ALA A 122 -0.75 6.35 -5.02
N ILE A 123 0.28 7.08 -4.55
CA ILE A 123 1.58 7.16 -5.24
C ILE A 123 2.32 5.82 -5.13
N ASP A 124 2.21 5.15 -3.99
CA ASP A 124 2.89 3.88 -3.73
C ASP A 124 2.35 2.72 -4.58
N ASP A 125 1.15 2.84 -5.14
CA ASP A 125 0.53 1.79 -5.97
C ASP A 125 0.81 1.97 -7.47
N GLN A 126 1.65 2.94 -7.86
CA GLN A 126 1.96 3.16 -9.26
C GLN A 126 2.89 2.07 -9.81
N ALA A 127 2.51 1.53 -10.96
CA ALA A 127 3.26 0.48 -11.63
C ALA A 127 4.72 0.87 -11.84
N GLY A 128 5.62 -0.04 -11.50
CA GLY A 128 7.07 0.12 -11.64
C GLY A 128 7.77 0.90 -10.52
N LEU A 129 7.05 1.46 -9.54
CA LEU A 129 7.67 2.10 -8.38
C LEU A 129 8.32 1.07 -7.43
N TYR A 130 7.73 -0.11 -7.35
CA TYR A 130 8.24 -1.26 -6.62
C TYR A 130 8.57 -2.38 -7.62
N VAL A 131 9.68 -3.07 -7.40
CA VAL A 131 10.06 -4.27 -8.16
C VAL A 131 10.04 -5.47 -7.22
N PRO A 132 9.25 -6.51 -7.52
CA PRO A 132 9.28 -7.74 -6.73
C PRO A 132 10.60 -8.47 -6.97
N LEU A 133 11.28 -8.83 -5.89
CA LEU A 133 12.50 -9.62 -5.87
C LEU A 133 12.25 -10.89 -5.06
N PRO A 134 12.61 -12.08 -5.56
CA PRO A 134 12.56 -13.30 -4.76
C PRO A 134 13.26 -13.09 -3.42
N MET A 135 12.60 -13.48 -2.32
CA MET A 135 13.11 -13.22 -0.96
C MET A 135 14.56 -13.74 -0.76
N PRO A 136 14.95 -14.95 -1.21
CA PRO A 136 16.33 -15.42 -1.07
C PRO A 136 17.35 -14.50 -1.77
N LEU A 137 17.03 -14.00 -2.96
CA LEU A 137 17.93 -13.11 -3.71
C LEU A 137 18.12 -11.76 -3.00
N PHE A 138 17.08 -11.26 -2.34
CA PHE A 138 17.18 -10.02 -1.57
C PHE A 138 18.01 -10.19 -0.29
N LEU A 139 17.84 -11.32 0.41
CA LEU A 139 18.50 -11.60 1.68
C LEU A 139 19.97 -12.01 1.53
N GLU A 140 20.32 -12.72 0.45
CA GLU A 140 21.71 -13.08 0.12
C GLU A 140 22.57 -11.86 -0.25
N GLY A 141 21.93 -10.76 -0.64
CA GLY A 141 22.55 -9.43 -0.75
C GLY A 141 23.76 -9.41 -1.66
N GLY A 142 23.55 -9.62 -2.97
CA GLY A 142 24.54 -9.40 -4.03
C GLY A 142 25.86 -10.19 -3.92
N ARG A 143 26.09 -10.91 -2.82
CA ARG A 143 27.31 -11.67 -2.56
C ARG A 143 27.30 -12.88 -3.46
N GLU A 144 28.00 -12.75 -4.58
CA GLU A 144 28.29 -13.80 -5.54
C GLU A 144 29.09 -14.92 -4.89
N GLY A 145 28.43 -15.75 -4.08
CA GLY A 145 28.96 -17.00 -3.58
C GLY A 145 28.95 -18.06 -4.70
N GLY A 146 29.82 -17.90 -5.69
CA GLY A 146 30.46 -18.98 -6.48
C GLY A 146 29.61 -20.11 -7.08
N ARG A 147 28.29 -20.03 -7.18
CA ARG A 147 27.47 -21.02 -7.90
C ARG A 147 27.19 -20.53 -9.31
N GLU A 148 28.15 -20.79 -10.18
CA GLU A 148 28.04 -20.64 -11.63
C GLU A 148 26.84 -21.43 -12.16
N GLY A 149 26.00 -20.78 -12.97
CA GLY A 149 25.00 -21.45 -13.80
C GLY A 149 23.55 -21.18 -13.42
N GLY A 150 23.00 -20.04 -13.84
CA GLY A 150 21.58 -20.00 -14.24
C GLY A 150 20.69 -18.88 -13.68
N ARG A 151 21.06 -18.17 -12.60
CA ARG A 151 20.15 -17.15 -11.99
C ARG A 151 20.61 -15.69 -12.10
N LYS A 152 21.79 -15.43 -12.67
CA LYS A 152 22.42 -14.09 -12.71
C LYS A 152 21.60 -13.03 -13.49
N GLY A 153 20.90 -13.46 -14.55
CA GLY A 153 20.24 -12.54 -15.48
C GLY A 153 19.13 -11.64 -14.90
N SER A 154 18.53 -11.99 -13.75
CA SER A 154 17.44 -11.18 -13.17
C SER A 154 17.94 -9.95 -12.41
N LEU A 155 19.06 -10.06 -11.68
CA LEU A 155 19.58 -8.98 -10.84
C LEU A 155 20.40 -7.94 -11.62
N ASP A 156 20.97 -8.34 -12.76
CA ASP A 156 21.74 -7.46 -13.65
C ASP A 156 20.85 -6.53 -14.49
N LYS A 157 19.52 -6.66 -14.38
CA LYS A 157 18.58 -5.77 -15.07
C LYS A 157 18.80 -4.31 -14.66
N LEU A 158 19.20 -3.50 -15.63
CA LEU A 158 19.39 -2.06 -15.45
C LEU A 158 18.06 -1.33 -15.42
N ILE A 159 17.81 -0.61 -14.32
CA ILE A 159 16.69 0.32 -14.18
C ILE A 159 17.25 1.68 -13.83
N LYS A 160 17.07 2.64 -14.76
CA LYS A 160 17.65 3.99 -14.66
C LYS A 160 19.17 3.97 -14.41
N GLY A 161 19.87 3.10 -15.13
CA GLY A 161 21.34 3.02 -15.09
C GLY A 161 21.93 2.28 -13.89
N ARG A 162 21.10 1.73 -12.98
CA ARG A 162 21.56 0.91 -11.85
C ARG A 162 20.96 -0.48 -11.91
N THR A 163 21.74 -1.50 -11.57
CA THR A 163 21.27 -2.90 -11.47
C THR A 163 20.41 -3.08 -10.21
N LEU A 164 19.60 -4.15 -10.17
CA LEU A 164 18.86 -4.50 -8.96
C LEU A 164 19.82 -4.92 -7.84
N SER A 165 20.91 -5.63 -8.16
CA SER A 165 21.93 -6.01 -7.17
C SER A 165 22.52 -4.78 -6.47
N SER A 166 22.94 -3.76 -7.24
CA SER A 166 23.49 -2.53 -6.68
C SER A 166 22.51 -1.82 -5.75
N ARG A 167 21.20 -1.89 -6.03
CA ARG A 167 20.16 -1.30 -5.18
C ARG A 167 19.89 -2.13 -3.93
N CYS A 168 19.98 -3.46 -4.01
CA CYS A 168 19.90 -4.32 -2.84
C CYS A 168 21.02 -4.03 -1.84
N ASP A 169 22.17 -3.57 -2.31
CA ASP A 169 23.32 -3.22 -1.48
C ASP A 169 23.33 -1.77 -0.99
N ASP A 170 22.36 -0.95 -1.39
CA ASP A 170 22.23 0.42 -0.88
C ASP A 170 22.05 0.44 0.64
N SER A 171 22.65 1.43 1.31
CA SER A 171 22.48 1.62 2.75
C SER A 171 21.01 1.76 3.17
N ALA A 172 20.17 2.30 2.28
CA ALA A 172 18.73 2.48 2.48
C ALA A 172 17.95 1.16 2.60
N THR A 173 18.48 0.03 2.10
CA THR A 173 17.80 -1.28 2.16
C THR A 173 18.29 -2.14 3.32
N VAL A 174 19.38 -1.77 4.00
CA VAL A 174 19.99 -2.60 5.06
C VAL A 174 18.99 -2.88 6.18
N GLU A 175 18.27 -1.87 6.65
CA GLU A 175 17.22 -2.04 7.68
C GLU A 175 16.13 -3.03 7.22
N SER A 176 15.69 -2.93 5.96
CA SER A 176 14.69 -3.84 5.39
C SER A 176 15.20 -5.27 5.32
N ARG A 177 16.47 -5.45 4.91
CA ARG A 177 17.13 -6.75 4.90
C ARG A 177 17.11 -7.32 6.31
N LEU A 178 17.69 -6.62 7.29
CA LEU A 178 17.77 -6.97 8.72
C LEU A 178 16.43 -7.44 9.30
N VAL A 179 15.37 -6.67 9.06
CA VAL A 179 14.02 -7.03 9.49
C VAL A 179 13.54 -8.33 8.85
N LEU A 180 13.66 -8.47 7.54
CA LEU A 180 13.14 -9.64 6.84
C LEU A 180 13.94 -10.90 7.17
N GLY A 181 15.27 -10.85 7.18
CA GLY A 181 16.07 -12.02 7.56
C GLY A 181 15.81 -12.47 8.99
N TYR A 182 15.55 -11.55 9.94
CA TYR A 182 15.12 -11.93 11.29
C TYR A 182 13.75 -12.63 11.30
N LEU A 183 12.76 -12.05 10.61
CA LEU A 183 11.41 -12.63 10.51
C LEU A 183 11.40 -14.01 9.85
N HIS A 184 12.36 -14.27 8.95
CA HIS A 184 12.57 -15.55 8.28
C HIS A 184 13.54 -16.48 9.01
N GLY A 185 14.02 -16.12 10.21
CA GLY A 185 14.88 -16.95 11.04
C GLY A 185 16.31 -17.10 10.54
N MET A 186 16.78 -16.20 9.69
CA MET A 186 18.16 -16.19 9.19
C MET A 186 19.15 -15.53 10.16
N TRP A 187 18.67 -14.66 11.05
CA TRP A 187 19.50 -13.98 12.04
C TRP A 187 18.82 -14.00 13.40
N GLU A 188 19.66 -13.93 14.44
CA GLU A 188 19.20 -13.70 15.80
C GLU A 188 19.04 -12.22 16.11
N ILE A 189 18.26 -11.92 17.15
CA ILE A 189 17.87 -10.54 17.48
C ILE A 189 19.08 -9.69 17.87
N GLU A 190 20.09 -10.31 18.50
CA GLU A 190 21.34 -9.66 18.91
C GLU A 190 22.16 -9.21 17.69
N ASN A 191 22.21 -10.03 16.62
CA ASN A 191 22.88 -9.66 15.38
C ASN A 191 22.17 -8.48 14.70
N VAL A 192 20.84 -8.47 14.73
CA VAL A 192 20.01 -7.39 14.18
C VAL A 192 20.25 -6.10 14.96
N GLU A 193 20.21 -6.15 16.29
CA GLU A 193 20.48 -4.99 17.14
C GLU A 193 21.86 -4.41 16.88
N GLN A 194 22.91 -5.23 16.90
CA GLN A 194 24.27 -4.78 16.66
C GLN A 194 24.41 -4.10 15.29
N ALA A 195 23.81 -4.68 14.24
CA ALA A 195 23.83 -4.11 12.90
C ALA A 195 23.04 -2.79 12.81
N LEU A 196 21.86 -2.68 13.46
CA LEU A 196 21.08 -1.45 13.50
C LEU A 196 21.83 -0.33 14.21
N ARG A 197 22.52 -0.62 15.32
CA ARG A 197 23.38 0.34 16.02
C ARG A 197 24.58 0.77 15.16
N ALA A 198 25.21 -0.16 14.44
CA ALA A 198 26.32 0.19 13.53
C ALA A 198 25.88 1.14 12.40
N LEU A 199 24.65 1.00 11.89
CA LEU A 199 24.08 1.92 10.91
C LEU A 199 23.95 3.35 11.44
N THR A 200 23.64 3.52 12.74
CA THR A 200 23.51 4.85 13.35
C THR A 200 24.88 5.50 13.53
N SER A 201 25.86 4.75 14.05
CA SER A 201 27.21 5.25 14.32
C SER A 201 27.95 5.67 13.03
N SER A 202 27.66 5.02 11.91
CA SER A 202 28.30 5.36 10.62
C SER A 202 27.82 6.69 10.03
N SER A 203 26.68 7.21 10.50
CA SER A 203 26.09 8.44 9.97
C SER A 203 26.56 9.71 10.69
N SER A 204 27.11 9.58 11.90
CA SER A 204 27.49 10.72 12.76
C SER A 204 28.95 11.17 12.59
N SER A 205 29.79 10.39 11.91
CA SER A 205 31.22 10.70 11.72
C SER A 205 31.52 11.72 10.63
N SER A 206 30.53 12.17 9.84
CA SER A 206 30.74 13.11 8.73
C SER A 206 30.46 14.59 9.05
N SER A 207 30.17 14.95 10.31
CA SER A 207 29.79 16.33 10.67
C SER A 207 30.36 16.77 12.02
N SER A 208 31.68 16.86 12.14
CA SER A 208 32.35 17.43 13.31
C SER A 208 33.36 18.51 12.93
N SER A 209 32.89 19.75 12.87
CA SER A 209 33.71 20.95 13.08
C SER A 209 33.15 21.73 14.28
N SER A 210 33.76 21.45 15.44
CA SER A 210 34.00 22.32 16.61
C SER A 210 32.91 23.29 17.09
N SER A 211 32.32 22.96 18.24
CA SER A 211 32.12 23.92 19.35
C SER A 211 31.79 23.15 20.65
N SER A 212 32.74 23.17 21.56
CA SER A 212 32.68 22.50 22.87
C SER A 212 32.01 23.40 23.90
N SER A 213 30.81 23.02 24.34
CA SER A 213 30.23 23.48 25.59
C SER A 213 29.73 22.27 26.37
N SER A 214 30.42 21.98 27.47
CA SER A 214 30.14 20.90 28.40
C SER A 214 28.98 21.28 29.32
N SER A 215 27.82 20.67 29.12
CA SER A 215 26.72 20.66 30.08
C SER A 215 26.32 19.22 30.39
N SER A 216 26.23 18.94 31.69
CA SER A 216 25.96 17.66 32.33
C SER A 216 24.64 17.08 31.84
N SER A 217 24.71 16.06 30.99
CA SER A 217 23.58 15.47 30.28
C SER A 217 22.81 14.52 31.19
N SER A 218 21.54 14.85 31.47
CA SER A 218 20.55 13.86 31.87
C SER A 218 20.51 12.75 30.83
N SER A 219 20.61 11.50 31.28
CA SER A 219 20.63 10.28 30.46
C SER A 219 19.25 9.98 29.85
N CYS A 220 18.70 10.93 29.11
CA CYS A 220 17.59 10.64 28.22
C CYS A 220 18.17 9.83 27.06
N PRO A 221 17.61 8.64 26.75
CA PRO A 221 18.04 7.90 25.57
C PRO A 221 17.92 8.83 24.37
N SER A 222 18.96 8.82 23.53
CA SER A 222 18.93 9.60 22.31
C SER A 222 17.69 9.20 21.49
N GLU A 223 17.10 10.10 20.72
CA GLU A 223 16.00 9.73 19.80
C GLU A 223 16.41 8.56 18.88
N GLU A 224 17.72 8.37 18.66
CA GLU A 224 18.29 7.26 17.92
C GLU A 224 18.14 5.91 18.64
N ASP A 225 18.21 5.86 19.97
CA ASP A 225 18.01 4.63 20.74
C ASP A 225 16.52 4.25 20.82
N GLU A 226 15.61 5.23 20.80
CA GLU A 226 14.16 5.00 20.90
C GLU A 226 13.65 4.15 19.73
N TRP A 227 13.98 4.51 18.48
CA TRP A 227 13.42 3.82 17.31
C TRP A 227 13.98 2.40 17.16
N ILE A 228 15.25 2.17 17.52
CA ILE A 228 15.86 0.82 17.53
C ILE A 228 15.13 -0.05 18.55
N THR A 229 14.96 0.45 19.76
CA THR A 229 14.26 -0.26 20.84
C THR A 229 12.85 -0.65 20.43
N LEU A 230 12.10 0.28 19.83
CA LEU A 230 10.74 0.02 19.35
C LEU A 230 10.70 -0.99 18.19
N LEU A 231 11.68 -0.95 17.28
CA LEU A 231 11.79 -1.92 16.19
C LEU A 231 12.10 -3.34 16.72
N LEU A 232 13.07 -3.48 17.62
CA LEU A 232 13.42 -4.77 18.21
C LEU A 232 12.23 -5.38 18.98
N HIS A 233 11.52 -4.56 19.76
CA HIS A 233 10.30 -4.99 20.46
C HIS A 233 9.22 -5.47 19.48
N ALA A 234 8.97 -4.71 18.41
CA ALA A 234 8.00 -5.08 17.38
C ALA A 234 8.39 -6.38 16.65
N LEU A 235 9.68 -6.57 16.36
CA LEU A 235 10.21 -7.79 15.74
C LEU A 235 10.02 -9.02 16.65
N ALA A 236 10.38 -8.90 17.92
CA ALA A 236 10.20 -9.98 18.90
C ALA A 236 8.72 -10.38 19.02
N LYS A 237 7.82 -9.39 19.13
CA LYS A 237 6.37 -9.60 19.16
C LYS A 237 5.84 -10.28 17.90
N ALA A 238 6.29 -9.85 16.73
CA ALA A 238 5.90 -10.47 15.45
C ALA A 238 6.38 -11.92 15.35
N ARG A 239 7.65 -12.21 15.66
CA ARG A 239 8.23 -13.57 15.61
C ARG A 239 7.56 -14.51 16.61
N ALA A 240 7.28 -14.04 17.83
CA ALA A 240 6.52 -14.81 18.82
C ALA A 240 5.12 -15.17 18.30
N THR A 241 4.42 -14.22 17.66
CA THR A 241 3.09 -14.45 17.05
C THR A 241 3.14 -15.41 15.88
N ILE A 242 4.16 -15.32 15.02
CA ILE A 242 4.38 -16.27 13.92
C ILE A 242 4.58 -17.68 14.50
N ALA A 243 5.46 -17.82 15.49
CA ALA A 243 5.79 -19.11 16.12
C ALA A 243 4.62 -19.76 16.85
N THR A 244 3.73 -18.98 17.48
CA THR A 244 2.51 -19.52 18.09
C THR A 244 1.51 -19.95 17.04
N THR A 245 1.36 -19.19 15.96
CA THR A 245 0.37 -19.51 14.91
C THR A 245 0.76 -20.75 14.11
N THR A 246 2.05 -20.98 13.86
CA THR A 246 2.55 -22.21 13.20
C THR A 246 2.41 -23.47 14.06
N LYS A 247 2.24 -23.36 15.38
CA LYS A 247 2.05 -24.53 16.25
C LYS A 247 0.60 -24.99 16.32
N VAL A 248 -0.36 -24.17 15.90
CA VAL A 248 -1.81 -24.44 15.99
C VAL A 248 -2.34 -24.98 14.65
N ASP A 249 -1.55 -25.85 14.00
CA ASP A 249 -1.85 -26.42 12.67
C ASP A 249 -3.06 -27.38 12.63
N THR A 250 -3.83 -27.50 13.71
CA THR A 250 -5.09 -28.27 13.73
C THR A 250 -6.34 -27.43 13.46
N VAL A 251 -6.23 -26.10 13.37
CA VAL A 251 -7.35 -25.25 12.96
C VAL A 251 -6.91 -24.41 11.78
N ALA A 252 -7.62 -24.53 10.66
CA ALA A 252 -7.45 -23.81 9.39
C ALA A 252 -7.69 -22.29 9.51
N THR A 253 -7.12 -21.65 10.53
CA THR A 253 -7.25 -20.24 10.87
C THR A 253 -5.96 -19.50 10.54
N TRP A 254 -5.86 -19.07 9.29
CA TRP A 254 -5.42 -17.73 8.91
C TRP A 254 -4.09 -17.21 9.48
N SER A 255 -3.00 -17.98 9.32
CA SER A 255 -1.67 -17.37 9.20
C SER A 255 -1.48 -16.97 7.73
N PRO A 256 -1.45 -15.68 7.36
CA PRO A 256 -1.12 -15.30 6.00
C PRO A 256 0.30 -15.82 5.67
N PRO A 257 0.50 -16.48 4.52
CA PRO A 257 1.80 -17.00 4.15
C PRO A 257 2.81 -15.85 4.10
N ALA A 258 4.04 -16.13 4.53
CA ALA A 258 5.13 -15.17 4.39
C ALA A 258 5.25 -14.77 2.91
N ALA A 259 5.55 -13.50 2.65
CA ALA A 259 5.76 -13.01 1.31
C ALA A 259 6.92 -13.79 0.65
N SER A 260 6.66 -14.38 -0.52
CA SER A 260 7.70 -15.06 -1.31
C SER A 260 8.67 -14.07 -1.99
N HIS A 261 8.31 -12.79 -2.01
CA HIS A 261 9.05 -11.73 -2.66
C HIS A 261 9.14 -10.49 -1.77
N TYR A 262 10.27 -9.80 -1.82
CA TYR A 262 10.43 -8.44 -1.31
C TYR A 262 10.09 -7.42 -2.40
N GLN A 263 9.39 -6.35 -2.05
CA GLN A 263 9.06 -5.26 -2.96
C GLN A 263 10.08 -4.13 -2.80
N LEU A 264 11.12 -4.17 -3.64
CA LEU A 264 12.19 -3.16 -3.62
C LEU A 264 11.66 -1.83 -4.13
N PHE A 265 11.70 -0.80 -3.29
CA PHE A 265 11.34 0.57 -3.64
C PHE A 265 12.41 1.21 -4.53
N LEU A 266 11.97 1.85 -5.62
CA LEU A 266 12.85 2.51 -6.58
C LEU A 266 12.70 4.05 -6.50
N PRO A 267 13.48 4.76 -5.67
CA PRO A 267 13.32 6.20 -5.45
C PRO A 267 13.45 7.03 -6.73
N ASP A 268 14.31 6.62 -7.66
CA ASP A 268 14.53 7.33 -8.94
C ASP A 268 13.30 7.34 -9.86
N LEU A 269 12.33 6.44 -9.59
CA LEU A 269 11.07 6.36 -10.34
C LEU A 269 9.95 7.13 -9.65
N LEU A 270 10.17 7.67 -8.45
CA LEU A 270 9.17 8.43 -7.71
C LEU A 270 8.60 9.63 -8.50
N PRO A 271 9.40 10.45 -9.23
CA PRO A 271 8.84 11.54 -10.04
C PRO A 271 7.90 11.04 -11.16
N GLN A 272 8.17 9.86 -11.73
CA GLN A 272 7.29 9.26 -12.74
C GLN A 272 6.02 8.70 -12.10
N ALA A 273 6.14 8.06 -10.94
CA ALA A 273 4.99 7.58 -10.17
C ALA A 273 4.07 8.76 -9.81
N ILE A 274 4.59 9.86 -9.27
CA ILE A 274 3.82 11.07 -8.95
C ILE A 274 3.05 11.59 -10.19
N ARG A 275 3.73 11.70 -11.35
CA ARG A 275 3.07 12.12 -12.60
C ARG A 275 1.94 11.17 -13.01
N ARG A 276 2.17 9.86 -12.95
CA ARG A 276 1.15 8.83 -13.27
C ARG A 276 -0.03 8.90 -12.30
N SER A 277 0.22 9.12 -11.01
CA SER A 277 -0.82 9.32 -10.00
C SER A 277 -1.69 10.53 -10.32
N TYR A 278 -1.09 11.66 -10.69
CA TYR A 278 -1.88 12.83 -11.11
C TYR A 278 -2.69 12.57 -12.38
N GLN A 279 -2.12 11.91 -13.39
CA GLN A 279 -2.87 11.52 -14.59
C GLN A 279 -4.04 10.58 -14.29
N ARG A 280 -3.86 9.65 -13.33
CA ARG A 280 -4.93 8.78 -12.85
C ARG A 280 -5.98 9.59 -12.08
N LEU A 281 -5.56 10.47 -11.19
CA LEU A 281 -6.43 11.37 -10.43
C LEU A 281 -7.30 12.21 -11.38
N THR A 282 -6.71 12.90 -12.37
CA THR A 282 -7.44 13.72 -13.35
C THR A 282 -8.54 12.93 -14.05
N ARG A 283 -8.26 11.69 -14.48
CA ARG A 283 -9.26 10.81 -15.11
C ARG A 283 -10.36 10.39 -14.12
N SER A 284 -9.97 10.03 -12.89
CA SER A 284 -10.92 9.60 -11.86
C SER A 284 -11.82 10.73 -11.38
N LEU A 285 -11.35 11.99 -11.41
CA LEU A 285 -12.13 13.17 -11.06
C LEU A 285 -13.26 13.48 -12.06
N CYS A 286 -13.31 12.82 -13.22
CA CYS A 286 -14.45 12.90 -14.13
C CYS A 286 -15.54 11.83 -13.85
N GLY A 287 -15.26 10.85 -12.96
CA GLY A 287 -16.21 9.75 -12.67
C GLY A 287 -17.36 10.15 -11.73
N PRO A 288 -18.37 9.31 -11.54
CA PRO A 288 -19.50 9.66 -10.64
C PRO A 288 -19.16 9.50 -9.15
N GLY A 289 -18.13 8.73 -8.80
CA GLY A 289 -17.84 8.35 -7.40
C GLY A 289 -16.76 9.17 -6.71
N PRO A 290 -16.62 9.02 -5.38
CA PRO A 290 -15.57 9.68 -4.62
C PRO A 290 -14.19 9.16 -5.05
N VAL A 291 -13.19 10.03 -4.94
CA VAL A 291 -11.80 9.70 -5.26
C VAL A 291 -10.95 9.98 -4.04
N ALA A 292 -10.04 9.09 -3.69
CA ALA A 292 -9.08 9.32 -2.62
C ALA A 292 -7.68 9.57 -3.18
N TRP A 293 -6.96 10.51 -2.56
CA TRP A 293 -5.55 10.79 -2.77
C TRP A 293 -4.76 10.26 -1.56
N GLY A 294 -4.13 9.10 -1.77
CA GLY A 294 -3.42 8.33 -0.75
C GLY A 294 -1.92 8.63 -0.70
N ASN A 295 -1.46 9.36 0.31
CA ASN A 295 -0.04 9.50 0.66
C ASN A 295 0.11 10.00 2.12
N THR A 296 1.34 10.22 2.61
CA THR A 296 1.57 10.86 3.91
C THR A 296 0.93 12.25 3.99
N ASN A 297 1.05 13.03 2.90
CA ASN A 297 0.47 14.38 2.76
C ASN A 297 0.78 15.30 3.95
N SER A 298 2.00 15.24 4.48
CA SER A 298 2.42 16.05 5.64
C SER A 298 2.73 17.49 5.28
N LYS A 299 2.81 17.84 3.99
CA LYS A 299 3.04 19.22 3.53
C LYS A 299 2.01 19.61 2.49
N ALA A 300 1.61 20.89 2.49
CA ALA A 300 0.68 21.44 1.52
C ALA A 300 1.09 21.17 0.06
N ARG A 301 2.39 21.20 -0.23
CA ARG A 301 2.93 20.91 -1.57
C ARG A 301 2.61 19.50 -2.08
N ASP A 302 2.37 18.53 -1.19
CA ASP A 302 2.15 17.14 -1.54
C ASP A 302 0.74 16.90 -2.12
N PHE A 303 -0.20 17.81 -1.82
CA PHE A 303 -1.59 17.72 -2.24
C PHE A 303 -2.15 18.99 -2.91
N LYS A 304 -1.35 20.06 -3.02
CA LYS A 304 -1.74 21.34 -3.67
C LYS A 304 -2.32 21.10 -5.07
N GLU A 305 -1.64 20.31 -5.90
CA GLU A 305 -2.09 20.03 -7.26
C GLU A 305 -3.40 19.22 -7.28
N ALA A 306 -3.57 18.30 -6.33
CA ALA A 306 -4.81 17.52 -6.22
C ALA A 306 -6.01 18.42 -5.90
N ILE A 307 -5.84 19.44 -5.05
CA ILE A 307 -6.87 20.45 -4.76
C ILE A 307 -7.21 21.26 -6.01
N LEU A 308 -6.20 21.71 -6.76
CA LEU A 308 -6.43 22.47 -8.00
C LEU A 308 -7.20 21.66 -9.04
N LEU A 309 -6.85 20.38 -9.20
CA LEU A 309 -7.57 19.46 -10.09
C LEU A 309 -9.02 19.22 -9.62
N ALA A 310 -9.25 19.06 -8.31
CA ALA A 310 -10.59 18.94 -7.77
C ALA A 310 -11.44 20.20 -7.99
N GLY A 311 -10.85 21.39 -7.78
CA GLY A 311 -11.52 22.67 -8.05
C GLY A 311 -11.94 22.81 -9.51
N LYS A 312 -11.05 22.46 -10.45
CA LYS A 312 -11.38 22.43 -11.89
C LYS A 312 -12.48 21.43 -12.23
N ALA A 313 -12.54 20.30 -11.52
CA ALA A 313 -13.57 19.27 -11.70
C ALA A 313 -14.87 19.55 -10.92
N GLY A 314 -15.00 20.72 -10.26
CA GLY A 314 -16.19 21.07 -9.47
C GLY A 314 -16.41 20.17 -8.25
N ARG A 315 -15.34 19.58 -7.71
CA ARG A 315 -15.42 18.64 -6.59
C ARG A 315 -15.14 19.29 -5.25
N ARG A 316 -15.87 18.84 -4.23
CA ARG A 316 -15.55 19.15 -2.84
C ARG A 316 -14.26 18.43 -2.44
N VAL A 317 -13.44 19.08 -1.62
CA VAL A 317 -12.24 18.47 -1.02
C VAL A 317 -12.51 18.21 0.45
N LEU A 318 -12.26 16.98 0.90
CA LEU A 318 -12.34 16.58 2.30
C LEU A 318 -10.98 16.09 2.76
N PHE A 319 -10.50 16.59 3.90
CA PHE A 319 -9.29 16.09 4.53
C PHE A 319 -9.66 15.03 5.56
N ILE A 320 -8.99 13.88 5.47
CA ILE A 320 -9.18 12.77 6.39
C ILE A 320 -7.86 12.60 7.15
N ARG A 321 -7.79 13.14 8.37
CA ARG A 321 -6.56 13.18 9.17
C ARG A 321 -6.51 12.03 10.14
N TRP A 322 -5.31 11.47 10.25
CA TRP A 322 -4.98 10.48 11.24
C TRP A 322 -5.05 11.04 12.66
N GLY A 323 -5.55 10.23 13.60
CA GLY A 323 -5.80 10.65 14.98
C GLY A 323 -7.02 11.55 15.18
N LYS A 324 -7.71 11.93 14.09
CA LYS A 324 -8.94 12.73 14.12
C LYS A 324 -10.07 12.00 13.40
N GLU A 325 -10.28 12.29 12.12
CA GLU A 325 -11.35 11.66 11.34
C GLU A 325 -11.11 10.14 11.12
N LEU A 326 -9.86 9.68 11.22
CA LEU A 326 -9.49 8.25 11.12
C LEU A 326 -9.63 7.46 12.42
N GLY A 327 -10.14 8.05 13.50
CA GLY A 327 -10.22 7.41 14.82
C GLY A 327 -8.98 7.64 15.68
N LYS A 328 -8.77 6.78 16.69
CA LYS A 328 -7.76 6.98 17.74
C LYS A 328 -6.35 7.02 17.15
N GLU A 329 -5.57 7.99 17.63
CA GLU A 329 -4.15 8.12 17.31
C GLU A 329 -3.40 6.82 17.63
N VAL A 330 -2.62 6.35 16.66
CA VAL A 330 -1.87 5.09 16.79
C VAL A 330 -0.45 5.42 17.27
N GLY A 331 -0.04 4.90 18.42
CA GLY A 331 1.30 5.18 18.96
C GLY A 331 2.43 4.71 18.02
N LYS A 332 3.63 5.27 18.22
CA LYS A 332 4.86 4.90 17.48
C LYS A 332 5.06 3.38 17.42
N GLU A 333 4.92 2.70 18.57
CA GLU A 333 5.09 1.25 18.69
C GLU A 333 4.18 0.48 17.72
N GLU A 334 2.89 0.82 17.67
CA GLU A 334 1.92 0.14 16.83
C GLU A 334 2.15 0.45 15.34
N LEU A 335 2.61 1.66 14.99
CA LEU A 335 3.02 1.98 13.61
C LEU A 335 4.20 1.13 13.15
N VAL A 336 5.20 0.93 14.03
CA VAL A 336 6.35 0.06 13.77
C VAL A 336 5.92 -1.40 13.65
N LEU A 337 5.07 -1.87 14.56
CA LEU A 337 4.54 -3.24 14.52
C LEU A 337 3.77 -3.52 13.23
N ARG A 338 2.93 -2.58 12.78
CA ARG A 338 2.22 -2.69 11.49
C ARG A 338 3.18 -2.74 10.31
N ASN A 339 4.24 -1.94 10.35
CA ASN A 339 5.26 -1.94 9.31
C ASN A 339 6.04 -3.27 9.26
N VAL A 340 6.35 -3.86 10.40
CA VAL A 340 6.96 -5.20 10.51
C VAL A 340 6.02 -6.26 9.92
N TRP A 341 4.74 -6.24 10.28
CA TRP A 341 3.74 -7.15 9.69
C TRP A 341 3.56 -6.96 8.19
N ARG A 342 3.62 -5.72 7.71
CA ARG A 342 3.58 -5.39 6.29
C ARG A 342 4.79 -5.98 5.55
N ALA A 343 5.98 -5.93 6.16
CA ALA A 343 7.17 -6.58 5.61
C ALA A 343 6.96 -8.08 5.46
N TYR A 344 6.51 -8.73 6.53
CA TYR A 344 6.28 -10.17 6.55
C TYR A 344 5.23 -10.62 5.52
N ARG A 345 4.11 -9.91 5.41
CA ARG A 345 2.95 -10.32 4.60
C ARG A 345 3.01 -9.88 3.15
N GLU A 346 3.49 -8.66 2.91
CA GLU A 346 3.45 -8.02 1.58
C GLU A 346 4.83 -7.90 0.93
N GLY A 347 5.90 -8.14 1.70
CA GLY A 347 7.26 -7.84 1.26
C GLY A 347 7.53 -6.33 1.16
N LYS A 348 6.64 -5.47 1.68
CA LYS A 348 6.79 -4.01 1.66
C LYS A 348 7.25 -3.53 3.03
N TYR A 349 8.33 -2.77 3.07
CA TYR A 349 8.86 -2.19 4.30
C TYR A 349 9.22 -0.72 4.10
N VAL A 350 8.89 0.10 5.09
CA VAL A 350 9.31 1.51 5.16
C VAL A 350 10.31 1.65 6.31
N PRO A 351 11.50 2.22 6.13
CA PRO A 351 12.43 2.44 7.24
C PRO A 351 11.75 3.17 8.41
N VAL A 352 11.92 2.67 9.64
CA VAL A 352 11.28 3.19 10.86
C VAL A 352 11.62 4.66 11.06
N ARG A 353 12.85 5.06 10.76
CA ARG A 353 13.26 6.47 10.77
C ARG A 353 12.35 7.34 9.90
N THR A 354 11.94 6.85 8.72
CA THR A 354 11.04 7.58 7.83
C THR A 354 9.63 7.71 8.42
N ILE A 355 9.17 6.71 9.17
CA ILE A 355 7.90 6.77 9.92
C ILE A 355 7.99 7.88 10.99
N PHE A 356 9.09 7.92 11.75
CA PHE A 356 9.28 8.85 12.87
C PHE A 356 9.46 10.29 12.39
N CYS A 357 10.21 10.50 11.30
CA CYS A 357 10.31 11.81 10.64
C CYS A 357 8.96 12.35 10.13
N GLY A 358 7.97 11.48 9.96
CA GLY A 358 6.59 11.85 9.64
C GLY A 358 5.81 12.35 10.87
N LEU A 359 6.10 11.83 12.06
CA LEU A 359 5.39 12.14 13.31
C LEU A 359 5.87 13.43 13.97
N GLY A 360 7.19 13.67 13.98
CA GLY A 360 7.79 14.81 14.71
C GLY A 360 7.43 16.20 14.15
N LYS A 361 6.75 16.29 13.01
CA LYS A 361 6.42 17.57 12.37
C LYS A 361 5.11 18.19 12.83
N ASP A 362 4.24 17.42 13.47
CA ASP A 362 2.89 17.89 13.82
C ASP A 362 2.81 18.56 15.20
N GLN A 363 3.77 18.29 16.10
CA GLN A 363 3.72 18.82 17.47
C GLN A 363 4.09 20.31 17.59
N GLY A 364 4.82 20.88 16.63
CA GLY A 364 5.34 22.26 16.73
C GLY A 364 4.38 23.39 16.34
N THR A 365 3.26 23.09 15.66
CA THR A 365 2.40 24.14 15.08
C THR A 365 1.11 24.41 15.85
N SER A 366 0.70 23.54 16.79
CA SER A 366 -0.58 23.72 17.49
C SER A 366 -0.53 24.77 18.62
N GLU A 367 0.64 25.02 19.23
CA GLU A 367 0.72 25.92 20.39
C GLU A 367 0.98 27.40 20.03
N ARG A 368 1.49 27.70 18.83
CA ARG A 368 1.83 29.08 18.44
C ARG A 368 0.66 29.92 17.90
N ALA A 369 -0.49 29.31 17.64
CA ALA A 369 -1.64 30.03 17.08
C ALA A 369 -2.51 30.78 18.13
N GLY A 370 -2.26 30.61 19.43
CA GLY A 370 -3.06 31.22 20.50
C GLY A 370 -2.54 32.54 21.09
N GLY A 371 -1.41 33.08 20.63
CA GLY A 371 -0.64 34.08 21.40
C GLY A 371 -0.69 35.55 20.94
N ARG A 372 -1.46 35.95 19.92
CA ARG A 372 -1.48 37.36 19.46
C ARG A 372 -2.89 37.82 19.07
N ALA A 373 -3.71 38.07 20.09
CA ALA A 373 -4.81 39.03 20.03
C ALA A 373 -4.69 39.90 21.28
N GLY A 374 -3.93 40.98 21.15
CA GLY A 374 -3.57 41.89 22.24
C GLY A 374 -2.66 42.97 21.68
N GLY A 375 -3.27 43.95 21.02
CA GLY A 375 -2.62 45.07 20.35
C GLY A 375 -3.66 45.87 19.59
#